data_AF-G6Y2V3-F1
#
_entry.id   AF-G6Y2V3-F1
#
_cell.length_a   1.000
_cell.length_b   1.000
_cell.length_c   1.000
_cell.angle_alpha   90.00
_cell.angle_beta   90.00
_cell.angle_gamma   90.00
#
_symmetry.space_group_name_H-M   'P 1'
#
loop_
_entity.id
_entity.type
_entity.pdbx_description
1 polymer ?
#
loop_
_entity_poly.entity_id
_entity_poly.type
_entity_poly.pdbx_seq_one_letter_code
_entity_poly.pdbx_strand_id
1 'polypeptide(L)' 'MSVKVGHFNVKDRRAEKQRSRDVDLARLASKQISAKELRDENGFFSSLDRSKARLLVRRASVALR' A
#
# COMPACT_ATOMS: atom_id res chain seq x y z
N MET A 1 25.07 -12.13 -8.34
CA MET A 1 24.02 -11.30 -8.95
C MET A 1 24.05 -9.93 -8.28
N SER A 2 24.44 -8.88 -8.99
CA SER A 2 24.45 -7.50 -8.46
C SER A 2 23.03 -6.94 -8.52
N VAL A 3 22.45 -6.65 -7.35
CA VAL A 3 21.11 -6.05 -7.25
C VAL A 3 21.25 -4.57 -7.57
N LYS A 4 20.85 -4.16 -8.78
CA LYS A 4 20.73 -2.74 -9.12
C LYS A 4 19.56 -2.16 -8.32
N VAL A 5 19.87 -1.41 -7.26
CA VAL A 5 18.88 -0.63 -6.53
C VAL A 5 18.41 0.48 -7.48
N GLY A 6 17.17 0.35 -7.98
CA GLY A 6 16.54 1.38 -8.80
C GLY A 6 16.54 2.71 -8.06
N HIS A 7 16.96 3.78 -8.73
CA HIS A 7 16.97 5.12 -8.14
C HIS A 7 15.53 5.54 -7.78
N PHE A 8 15.30 5.80 -6.49
CA PHE A 8 13.99 6.24 -5.99
C PHE A 8 13.89 7.77 -6.14
N ASN A 9 13.20 8.23 -7.19
CA ASN A 9 12.91 9.65 -7.34
C ASN A 9 11.60 10.00 -6.62
N VAL A 10 11.73 10.76 -5.53
CA VAL A 10 10.61 11.22 -4.70
C VAL A 10 9.62 12.07 -5.49
N LYS A 11 10.12 12.90 -6.43
CA LYS A 11 9.28 13.79 -7.24
C LYS A 11 8.38 12.98 -8.16
N ASP A 12 8.95 12.01 -8.86
CA ASP A 12 8.21 11.15 -9.78
C ASP A 12 7.20 10.31 -9.01
N ARG A 13 7.57 9.81 -7.81
CA ARG A 13 6.65 9.08 -6.95
C ARG A 13 5.48 9.94 -6.46
N ARG A 14 5.73 11.21 -6.15
CA ARG A 14 4.67 12.15 -5.75
C ARG A 14 3.71 12.43 -6.91
N ALA A 15 4.24 12.64 -8.11
CA ALA A 15 3.43 12.85 -9.31
C ALA A 15 2.57 11.62 -9.65
N GLU A 16 3.14 10.41 -9.53
CA GLU A 16 2.41 9.15 -9.71
C GLU A 16 1.28 8.99 -8.68
N LYS A 17 1.57 9.23 -7.39
CA LYS A 17 0.53 9.19 -6.34
C LYS A 17 -0.57 10.21 -6.56
N GLN A 18 -0.23 11.41 -7.04
CA GLN A 18 -1.24 12.43 -7.31
C GLN A 18 -2.17 12.01 -8.44
N ARG A 19 -1.61 11.54 -9.57
CA ARG A 19 -2.41 11.02 -10.69
C ARG A 19 -3.36 9.90 -10.27
N SER A 20 -2.88 8.96 -9.45
CA SER A 20 -3.72 7.88 -8.90
C SER A 20 -4.89 8.43 -8.07
N ARG A 21 -4.66 9.43 -7.22
CA ARG A 21 -5.74 10.06 -6.43
C ARG A 21 -6.77 10.79 -7.31
N ASP A 22 -6.31 11.48 -8.35
CA ASP A 22 -7.19 12.23 -9.24
C ASP A 22 -8.13 11.28 -10.01
N VAL A 23 -7.61 10.12 -10.43
CA VAL A 23 -8.42 9.04 -11.05
C VAL A 23 -9.44 8.48 -10.06
N ASP A 24 -9.03 8.18 -8.83
CA ASP A 24 -9.92 7.65 -7.81
C ASP A 24 -11.04 8.64 -7.46
N LEU A 25 -10.72 9.94 -7.37
CA LEU A 25 -11.71 11.00 -7.17
C LEU A 25 -12.70 11.09 -8.32
N ALA A 26 -12.23 10.97 -9.57
CA ALA A 26 -13.12 10.93 -10.74
C ALA A 26 -14.05 9.70 -10.72
N ARG A 27 -13.53 8.52 -10.33
CA ARG A 27 -14.33 7.28 -10.19
C ARG A 27 -15.38 7.39 -9.08
N LEU A 28 -15.03 8.01 -7.95
CA LEU A 28 -15.97 8.28 -6.85
C LEU A 28 -17.05 9.30 -7.26
N ALA A 29 -16.66 10.39 -7.92
CA ALA A 29 -17.59 11.44 -8.36
C ALA A 29 -18.60 10.92 -9.40
N SER A 30 -18.14 10.05 -10.30
CA SER A 30 -18.97 9.38 -11.31
C SER A 30 -19.77 8.19 -10.77
N LYS A 31 -19.66 7.87 -9.47
CA LYS A 31 -20.27 6.69 -8.82
C LYS A 31 -19.90 5.36 -9.48
N GLN A 32 -18.79 5.30 -10.22
CA GLN A 32 -18.28 4.07 -10.84
C GLN A 32 -17.70 3.10 -9.81
N ILE A 33 -17.31 3.61 -8.64
CA ILE A 33 -16.84 2.82 -7.51
C ILE A 33 -17.36 3.43 -6.22
N SER A 34 -17.68 2.60 -5.23
CA SER A 34 -17.99 3.06 -3.88
C SER A 34 -16.71 3.32 -3.08
N ALA A 35 -16.82 4.17 -2.05
CA ALA A 35 -15.71 4.41 -1.12
C ALA A 35 -15.23 3.14 -0.38
N LYS A 36 -16.10 2.13 -0.26
CA LYS A 36 -15.76 0.83 0.33
C LYS A 36 -14.90 0.01 -0.64
N GLU A 37 -15.35 -0.15 -1.88
CA GLU A 37 -14.62 -0.90 -2.92
C GLU A 37 -13.26 -0.27 -3.22
N LEU A 38 -13.18 1.06 -3.26
CA LEU A 38 -11.91 1.75 -3.47
C LEU A 38 -10.92 1.50 -2.31
N ARG A 39 -11.42 1.40 -1.07
CA ARG A 39 -10.60 1.05 0.10
C ARG A 39 -10.13 -0.39 0.04
N ASP A 40 -10.98 -1.29 -0.45
CA ASP A 40 -10.63 -2.69 -0.63
C ASP A 40 -9.60 -2.84 -1.77
N GLU A 41 -9.71 -2.13 -2.89
CA GLU A 41 -8.67 -2.14 -3.95
C GLU A 41 -7.32 -1.60 -3.45
N ASN A 42 -7.33 -0.50 -2.69
CA ASN A 42 -6.12 0.18 -2.21
C ASN A 42 -5.53 -0.42 -0.92
N GLY A 43 -6.27 -1.30 -0.25
CA GLY A 43 -5.84 -1.92 1.00
C GLY A 43 -4.65 -2.83 0.76
N PHE A 44 -3.49 -2.52 1.35
CA PHE A 44 -2.30 -3.42 1.35
C PHE A 44 -2.60 -4.83 1.88
N PHE A 45 -3.72 -4.99 2.59
CA PHE A 45 -4.20 -6.23 3.21
C PHE A 45 -5.53 -6.74 2.64
N SER A 46 -6.03 -6.19 1.54
CA SER A 46 -7.32 -6.63 0.99
C SER A 46 -7.26 -8.02 0.35
N SER A 47 -6.10 -8.39 -0.19
CA SER A 47 -5.78 -9.74 -0.62
C SER A 47 -5.27 -10.66 0.50
N LEU A 48 -5.03 -10.10 1.70
CA LEU A 48 -4.62 -10.88 2.85
C LEU A 48 -5.85 -11.54 3.46
N ASP A 49 -5.96 -12.84 3.19
CA ASP A 49 -6.89 -13.72 3.87
C ASP A 49 -6.66 -13.64 5.38
N ARG A 50 -7.55 -12.93 6.07
CA ARG A 50 -7.48 -12.69 7.51
C ARG A 50 -7.50 -14.00 8.30
N SER A 51 -8.06 -15.08 7.76
CA SER A 51 -8.04 -16.40 8.39
C SER A 51 -6.65 -17.03 8.43
N LYS A 52 -5.74 -16.57 7.55
CA LYS A 52 -4.35 -17.02 7.45
C LYS A 52 -3.37 -16.04 8.11
N ALA A 53 -3.82 -14.86 8.52
CA ALA A 53 -2.99 -13.88 9.21
C ALA A 53 -2.72 -14.35 10.66
N ARG A 54 -1.48 -14.74 10.94
CA ARG A 54 -1.00 -15.02 12.31
C ARG A 54 -0.09 -13.90 12.77
N LEU A 55 -0.42 -13.29 13.91
CA LEU A 55 0.49 -12.36 14.61
C LEU A 55 1.67 -13.16 15.18
N LEU A 56 2.78 -13.19 14.45
CA LEU A 56 4.04 -13.74 14.96
C LEU A 56 4.66 -12.72 15.92
N VAL A 57 4.45 -12.93 17.23
CA VAL A 57 5.12 -12.15 18.28
C VAL A 57 6.60 -12.53 18.29
N ARG A 58 7.43 -11.74 17.60
CA ARG A 58 8.88 -11.88 17.65
C ARG A 58 9.37 -11.35 19.00
N ARG A 59 9.67 -12.25 19.96
CA ARG A 59 10.40 -11.90 21.18
C ARG A 59 11.82 -11.51 20.79
N ALA A 60 12.08 -10.21 20.62
CA ALA A 60 13.45 -9.71 20.56
C ALA A 60 13.91 -9.44 21.99
N SER A 61 14.80 -10.29 22.51
CA SER A 61 15.61 -9.94 23.68
C SER A 61 16.64 -8.92 23.25
N VAL A 62 16.47 -7.66 23.67
CA VAL A 62 17.51 -6.64 23.56
C VAL A 62 18.49 -6.88 24.70
N ALA A 63 19.70 -7.32 24.39
CA ALA A 63 20.80 -7.26 25.34
C ALA A 63 21.24 -5.79 25.43
N LEU A 64 20.89 -5.14 26.53
CA LEU A 64 21.51 -3.87 26.91
C LEU A 64 22.94 -4.18 27.35
N ARG A 65 23.93 -3.62 26.65
CA ARG A 65 25.32 -3.49 27.10
C ARG A 65 25.57 -2.02 27.38
#